data_AF-A0A077F8N9-F1
#
_entry.id   AF-A0A077F8N9-F1
#
_cell.length_a   1.000
_cell.length_b   1.000
_cell.length_c   1.000
_cell.angle_alpha   90.00
_cell.angle_beta   90.00
_cell.angle_gamma   90.00
#
_symmetry.space_group_name_H-M   'P 1'
#
loop_
_entity.id
_entity.type
_entity.pdbx_description
1 polymer ?
#
loop_
_entity_poly.entity_id
_entity_poly.type
_entity_poly.pdbx_seq_one_letter_code
_entity_poly.pdbx_strand_id
1 'polypeptide(L)'
;MSQRLCQIAFSVSDLRRSHQWYQDLFGFTPANGTESFKGWACSKVQGVPGARTTCWWLLDTQEQFQVELFEYERPVARPLPQDWRMCDIGYNLVGIHVPDFDAALERATFLDTPLMGDIVGAPGQRRVCLRDPDGAVLELMEDDPRSSNPRVRPRGGQRSTVRSITMSVADIAQTRDFFTRALNLVESHDSRLHGPEHEAMWGLPGAQRESALFWADDILIEVVQYQQPIGRPQPEDYLISDLGILNIAFGFRHESEMRRVFKRTINSGATAGLPFPLSVFHWAVTYVKDTQGFSYELLNVRPYYDRFMGFTAGHFDTLVHHQELVSAPRQLIWDILADHANIGDWWCYRGRVLQEGSDHPAGVGAKRELRYLNERVVEEVLAFKPLERMDYRVISGAPVKFHFGRIELHEHADGRVFVDYSIRFKARIPGTQWLMRLIIGGRMKRATQRLKSLCEQRSQAPLPSTHHGAA
;
A
#
# COMPACT_ATOMS: atom_id res chain seq x y z
N MET A 1 28.12 -0.30 -13.27
CA MET A 1 26.67 -0.11 -13.51
C MET A 1 26.12 0.68 -12.34
N SER A 2 25.10 1.52 -12.55
CA SER A 2 24.43 2.21 -11.45
C SER A 2 23.80 1.20 -10.49
N GLN A 3 23.70 1.54 -9.21
CA GLN A 3 23.02 0.68 -8.24
C GLN A 3 21.52 0.61 -8.54
N ARG A 4 20.93 -0.57 -8.34
CA ARG A 4 19.49 -0.79 -8.52
C ARG A 4 18.76 -0.39 -7.25
N LEU A 5 17.84 0.56 -7.35
CA LEU A 5 16.84 0.75 -6.31
C LEU A 5 15.84 -0.40 -6.39
N CYS A 6 15.76 -1.21 -5.34
CA CYS A 6 14.91 -2.39 -5.30
C CYS A 6 13.68 -2.23 -4.40
N GLN A 7 13.67 -1.25 -3.50
CA GLN A 7 12.52 -0.97 -2.64
C GLN A 7 12.32 0.53 -2.44
N ILE A 8 11.06 0.95 -2.41
CA ILE A 8 10.64 2.17 -1.70
C ILE A 8 9.73 1.71 -0.57
N ALA A 9 10.12 2.04 0.66
CA ALA A 9 9.40 1.65 1.85
C ALA A 9 8.51 2.77 2.37
N PHE A 10 7.34 2.39 2.89
CA PHE A 10 6.37 3.26 3.52
C PHE A 10 6.06 2.75 4.92
N SER A 11 5.97 3.66 5.89
CA SER A 11 5.33 3.39 7.17
C SER A 11 3.85 3.73 7.07
N VAL A 12 2.99 2.76 7.40
CA VAL A 12 1.53 2.84 7.26
C VAL A 12 0.84 2.51 8.58
N SER A 13 -0.30 3.13 8.84
CA SER A 13 -1.06 2.90 10.08
C SER A 13 -1.93 1.64 10.02
N ASP A 14 -2.29 1.21 8.81
CA ASP A 14 -3.02 -0.03 8.55
C ASP A 14 -2.45 -0.69 7.29
N LEU A 15 -1.71 -1.78 7.50
CA LEU A 15 -1.02 -2.47 6.42
C LEU A 15 -1.95 -2.92 5.29
N ARG A 16 -3.21 -3.21 5.62
CA ARG A 16 -4.13 -3.97 4.79
C ARG A 16 -4.98 -3.03 3.96
N ARG A 17 -5.45 -1.96 4.60
CA ARG A 17 -6.04 -0.81 3.90
C ARG A 17 -5.07 -0.29 2.85
N SER A 18 -3.82 -0.02 3.23
CA SER A 18 -2.84 0.56 2.32
C SER A 18 -2.43 -0.45 1.24
N HIS A 19 -2.13 -1.71 1.60
CA HIS A 19 -1.81 -2.76 0.62
C HIS A 19 -2.92 -2.98 -0.41
N GLN A 20 -4.18 -2.91 0.00
CA GLN A 20 -5.31 -3.03 -0.89
C GLN A 20 -5.54 -1.77 -1.75
N TRP A 21 -5.37 -0.60 -1.18
CA TRP A 21 -5.50 0.67 -1.91
C TRP A 21 -4.48 0.77 -3.05
N TYR A 22 -3.23 0.38 -2.82
CA TYR A 22 -2.21 0.34 -3.88
C TYR A 22 -2.53 -0.70 -4.97
N GLN A 23 -3.13 -1.84 -4.63
CA GLN A 23 -3.63 -2.80 -5.63
C GLN A 23 -4.77 -2.21 -6.45
N ASP A 24 -5.78 -1.65 -5.78
CA ASP A 24 -6.99 -1.17 -6.42
C ASP A 24 -6.70 0.05 -7.31
N LEU A 25 -5.79 0.95 -6.92
CA LEU A 25 -5.46 2.16 -7.70
C LEU A 25 -4.46 1.88 -8.83
N PHE A 26 -3.40 1.12 -8.55
CA PHE A 26 -2.25 0.98 -9.46
C PHE A 26 -2.14 -0.39 -10.13
N GLY A 27 -2.97 -1.35 -9.72
CA GLY A 27 -2.87 -2.73 -10.19
C GLY A 27 -1.60 -3.44 -9.70
N PHE A 28 -0.96 -2.93 -8.64
CA PHE A 28 0.21 -3.59 -8.05
C PHE A 28 -0.14 -5.01 -7.63
N THR A 29 0.81 -5.92 -7.82
CA THR A 29 0.62 -7.34 -7.56
C THR A 29 1.10 -7.66 -6.14
N PRO A 30 0.26 -8.27 -5.30
CA PRO A 30 0.68 -8.77 -4.00
C PRO A 30 1.89 -9.67 -4.09
N ALA A 31 2.76 -9.51 -3.10
CA ALA A 31 3.83 -10.43 -2.82
C ALA A 31 3.72 -10.98 -1.40
N ASN A 32 4.80 -11.60 -0.93
CA ASN A 32 4.85 -12.16 0.41
C ASN A 32 4.85 -11.05 1.49
N GLY A 33 5.09 -11.45 2.74
CA GLY A 33 5.25 -10.54 3.86
C GLY A 33 5.96 -11.22 5.02
N THR A 34 6.12 -10.52 6.13
CA THR A 34 6.79 -11.05 7.32
C THR A 34 6.36 -10.36 8.61
N GLU A 35 6.31 -11.11 9.71
CA GLU A 35 6.16 -10.65 11.10
C GLU A 35 7.45 -10.89 11.91
N SER A 36 8.56 -11.19 11.21
CA SER A 36 9.84 -11.56 11.82
C SER A 36 10.72 -10.35 12.14
N PHE A 37 10.38 -9.16 11.63
CA PHE A 37 11.11 -7.91 11.84
C PHE A 37 10.78 -7.32 13.22
N LYS A 38 11.38 -7.91 14.25
CA LYS A 38 11.18 -7.54 15.65
C LYS A 38 12.41 -7.80 16.51
N GLY A 39 12.48 -7.08 17.62
CA GLY A 39 13.50 -7.29 18.66
C GLY A 39 14.80 -6.54 18.38
N TRP A 40 15.85 -6.92 19.12
CA TRP A 40 17.10 -6.15 19.19
C TRP A 40 17.77 -5.95 17.83
N ALA A 41 17.88 -7.00 17.02
CA ALA A 41 18.52 -6.93 15.72
C ALA A 41 17.78 -5.96 14.77
N CYS A 42 16.45 -6.05 14.72
CA CYS A 42 15.62 -5.14 13.93
C CYS A 42 15.77 -3.68 14.41
N SER A 43 15.74 -3.47 15.73
CA SER A 43 15.90 -2.14 16.32
C SER A 43 17.25 -1.51 15.97
N LYS A 44 18.31 -2.31 15.97
CA LYS A 44 19.66 -1.86 15.61
C LYS A 44 19.82 -1.62 14.12
N VAL A 45 19.30 -2.50 13.27
CA VAL A 45 19.37 -2.34 11.81
C VAL A 45 18.62 -1.09 11.38
N GLN A 46 17.38 -0.89 11.81
CA GLN A 46 16.55 0.26 11.41
C GLN A 46 16.88 1.54 12.18
N GLY A 47 17.57 1.45 13.32
CA GLY A 47 17.74 2.60 14.21
C GLY A 47 16.46 3.02 14.94
N VAL A 48 15.44 2.15 14.97
CA VAL A 48 14.15 2.40 15.63
C VAL A 48 14.10 1.64 16.97
N PRO A 49 14.07 2.34 18.12
CA PRO A 49 14.10 1.69 19.43
C PRO A 49 12.90 0.77 19.67
N GLY A 50 13.16 -0.50 20.00
CA GLY A 50 12.10 -1.46 20.33
C GLY A 50 11.25 -1.90 19.14
N ALA A 51 11.75 -1.70 17.91
CA ALA A 51 11.05 -1.99 16.65
C ALA A 51 10.35 -3.35 16.68
N ARG A 52 9.05 -3.31 16.42
CA ARG A 52 8.21 -4.48 16.18
C ARG A 52 7.25 -4.16 15.05
N THR A 53 7.39 -4.88 13.94
CA THR A 53 6.72 -4.54 12.69
C THR A 53 6.14 -5.76 12.01
N THR A 54 5.11 -5.51 11.20
CA THR A 54 4.68 -6.40 10.12
C THR A 54 4.96 -5.69 8.81
N CYS A 55 5.57 -6.40 7.85
CA CYS A 55 5.96 -5.85 6.56
C CYS A 55 5.36 -6.68 5.42
N TRP A 56 4.60 -6.06 4.51
CA TRP A 56 4.05 -6.69 3.31
C TRP A 56 4.56 -6.00 2.05
N TRP A 57 4.77 -6.79 0.99
CA TRP A 57 5.32 -6.29 -0.27
C TRP A 57 4.28 -6.27 -1.40
N LEU A 58 4.47 -5.32 -2.31
CA LEU A 58 3.75 -5.15 -3.56
C LEU A 58 4.73 -5.03 -4.72
N LEU A 59 4.39 -5.62 -5.84
CA LEU A 59 5.19 -5.63 -7.06
C LEU A 59 4.51 -4.78 -8.12
N ASP A 60 5.26 -3.85 -8.68
CA ASP A 60 4.83 -3.17 -9.90
C ASP A 60 5.23 -4.01 -11.13
N THR A 61 5.38 -3.37 -12.29
CA THR A 61 5.75 -4.06 -13.52
C THR A 61 7.23 -4.45 -13.64
N GLN A 62 8.10 -3.96 -12.76
CA GLN A 62 9.56 -4.11 -12.83
C GLN A 62 10.07 -5.44 -12.24
N GLU A 63 11.27 -5.84 -12.67
CA GLU A 63 12.01 -6.93 -12.05
C GLU A 63 12.82 -6.44 -10.85
N GLN A 64 12.76 -7.19 -9.74
CA GLN A 64 13.54 -6.91 -8.53
C GLN A 64 13.28 -5.52 -7.93
N PHE A 65 12.06 -5.00 -8.11
CA PHE A 65 11.56 -3.84 -7.41
C PHE A 65 10.29 -4.23 -6.64
N GLN A 66 10.11 -3.65 -5.45
CA GLN A 66 8.89 -3.78 -4.67
C GLN A 66 8.57 -2.51 -3.90
N VAL A 67 7.30 -2.18 -3.79
CA VAL A 67 6.80 -1.27 -2.76
C VAL A 67 6.70 -2.05 -1.46
N GLU A 68 7.30 -1.51 -0.40
CA GLU A 68 7.36 -2.15 0.90
C GLU A 68 6.52 -1.37 1.91
N LEU A 69 5.57 -2.03 2.56
CA LEU A 69 4.68 -1.39 3.52
C LEU A 69 4.96 -1.95 4.92
N PHE A 70 5.27 -1.08 5.88
CA PHE A 70 5.49 -1.43 7.28
C PHE A 70 4.37 -0.90 8.16
N GLU A 71 3.74 -1.77 8.93
CA GLU A 71 2.91 -1.37 10.07
C GLU A 71 3.72 -1.57 11.35
N TYR A 72 4.01 -0.47 12.05
CA TYR A 72 4.77 -0.48 13.29
C TYR A 72 3.83 -0.64 14.49
N GLU A 73 3.98 -1.78 15.18
CA GLU A 73 3.29 -2.02 16.46
C GLU A 73 4.03 -1.30 17.61
N ARG A 74 5.36 -1.17 17.50
CA ARG A 74 6.21 -0.42 18.44
C ARG A 74 7.44 0.17 17.73
N PRO A 75 7.74 1.47 17.94
CA PRO A 75 6.82 2.49 18.43
C PRO A 75 5.61 2.60 17.48
N VAL A 76 4.45 3.02 17.97
CA VAL A 76 3.31 3.27 17.07
C VAL A 76 3.69 4.42 16.16
N ALA A 77 3.52 4.24 14.85
CA ALA A 77 3.85 5.25 13.85
C ALA A 77 3.07 6.55 14.12
N ARG A 78 3.77 7.69 14.10
CA ARG A 78 3.15 9.00 14.27
C ARG A 78 2.83 9.62 12.91
N PRO A 79 1.73 10.36 12.76
CA PRO A 79 1.48 11.11 11.54
C PRO A 79 2.57 12.16 11.31
N LEU A 80 2.84 12.47 10.04
CA LEU A 80 3.62 13.65 9.68
C LEU A 80 2.93 14.92 10.21
N PRO A 81 3.68 16.01 10.45
CA PRO A 81 3.10 17.31 10.74
C PRO A 81 2.03 17.69 9.71
N GLN A 82 0.88 18.20 10.17
CA GLN A 82 -0.23 18.58 9.27
C GLN A 82 0.16 19.67 8.27
N ASP A 83 1.16 20.49 8.61
CA ASP A 83 1.72 21.55 7.79
C ASP A 83 2.96 21.11 6.99
N TRP A 84 3.20 19.79 6.82
CA TRP A 84 4.30 19.28 6.02
C TRP A 84 4.19 19.71 4.56
N ARG A 85 5.22 20.37 4.05
CA ARG A 85 5.28 20.89 2.67
C ARG A 85 6.24 20.07 1.83
N MET A 86 6.06 20.06 0.50
CA MET A 86 6.94 19.34 -0.43
C MET A 86 8.40 19.82 -0.39
N CYS A 87 8.65 21.06 0.06
CA CYS A 87 9.99 21.58 0.25
C CYS A 87 10.67 21.12 1.56
N ASP A 88 9.91 20.61 2.54
CA ASP A 88 10.46 20.19 3.83
C ASP A 88 11.38 18.96 3.66
N ILE A 89 12.42 18.87 4.49
CA ILE A 89 13.54 17.93 4.28
C ILE A 89 13.08 16.49 4.51
N GLY A 90 13.13 15.66 3.47
CA GLY A 90 12.64 14.28 3.54
C GLY A 90 12.40 13.66 2.16
N TYR A 91 11.96 12.39 2.16
CA TYR A 91 11.39 11.74 0.99
C TYR A 91 9.94 12.22 0.84
N ASN A 92 9.63 12.92 -0.24
CA ASN A 92 8.38 13.68 -0.34
C ASN A 92 7.39 13.15 -1.37
N LEU A 93 7.87 12.55 -2.47
CA LEU A 93 7.01 12.17 -3.59
C LEU A 93 7.47 10.86 -4.23
N VAL A 94 6.53 10.00 -4.59
CA VAL A 94 6.80 8.86 -5.48
C VAL A 94 6.02 9.05 -6.78
N GLY A 95 6.73 9.12 -7.90
CA GLY A 95 6.10 9.22 -9.22
C GLY A 95 5.82 7.85 -9.81
N ILE A 96 4.60 7.68 -10.31
CA ILE A 96 4.08 6.42 -10.81
C ILE A 96 3.51 6.66 -12.21
N HIS A 97 4.15 6.03 -13.20
CA HIS A 97 3.62 6.00 -14.55
C HIS A 97 2.34 5.15 -14.60
N VAL A 98 1.25 5.75 -15.08
CA VAL A 98 -0.03 5.10 -15.30
C VAL A 98 -0.25 4.89 -16.82
N PRO A 99 -0.45 3.65 -17.30
CA PRO A 99 -0.61 3.40 -18.72
C PRO A 99 -1.93 3.93 -19.29
N ASP A 100 -2.92 4.13 -18.42
CA ASP A 100 -4.21 4.74 -18.72
C ASP A 100 -4.53 5.74 -17.60
N PHE A 101 -4.35 7.03 -17.92
CA PHE A 101 -4.48 8.12 -16.95
C PHE A 101 -5.94 8.32 -16.54
N ASP A 102 -6.87 8.29 -17.48
CA ASP A 102 -8.30 8.49 -17.22
C ASP A 102 -8.85 7.34 -16.36
N ALA A 103 -8.50 6.09 -16.66
CA ALA A 103 -8.86 4.95 -15.82
C ALA A 103 -8.22 5.05 -14.41
N ALA A 104 -7.03 5.63 -14.28
CA ALA A 104 -6.43 5.87 -12.96
C ALA A 104 -7.20 6.92 -12.16
N LEU A 105 -7.68 8.00 -12.79
CA LEU A 105 -8.54 8.98 -12.17
C LEU A 105 -9.87 8.37 -11.73
N GLU A 106 -10.51 7.57 -12.59
CA GLU A 106 -11.74 6.86 -12.25
C GLU A 106 -11.55 5.94 -11.03
N ARG A 107 -10.42 5.22 -10.95
CA ARG A 107 -10.07 4.40 -9.78
C ARG A 107 -9.81 5.25 -8.53
N ALA A 108 -9.17 6.41 -8.66
CA ALA A 108 -8.97 7.33 -7.54
C ALA A 108 -10.31 7.87 -7.02
N THR A 109 -11.20 8.32 -7.90
CA THR A 109 -12.56 8.74 -7.56
C THR A 109 -13.33 7.61 -6.92
N PHE A 110 -13.29 6.40 -7.51
CA PHE A 110 -13.92 5.23 -6.91
C PHE A 110 -13.38 5.04 -5.49
N LEU A 111 -12.08 5.08 -5.26
CA LEU A 111 -11.48 4.89 -3.92
C LEU A 111 -11.63 6.09 -2.96
N ASP A 112 -12.50 7.07 -3.27
CA ASP A 112 -12.68 8.29 -2.48
C ASP A 112 -11.34 9.00 -2.18
N THR A 113 -10.42 8.96 -3.14
CA THR A 113 -9.07 9.51 -3.03
C THR A 113 -9.03 10.86 -3.76
N PRO A 114 -9.08 11.99 -3.04
CA PRO A 114 -9.07 13.30 -3.66
C PRO A 114 -7.72 13.61 -4.31
N LEU A 115 -7.78 14.34 -5.42
CA LEU A 115 -6.61 14.88 -6.09
C LEU A 115 -6.03 16.08 -5.31
N MET A 116 -4.72 16.24 -5.39
CA MET A 116 -3.98 17.38 -4.90
C MET A 116 -3.73 18.35 -6.05
N GLY A 117 -4.58 19.39 -6.13
CA GLY A 117 -4.50 20.40 -7.19
C GLY A 117 -5.15 19.96 -8.50
N ASP A 118 -4.96 20.80 -9.53
CA ASP A 118 -5.45 20.55 -10.87
C ASP A 118 -4.53 19.60 -11.65
N ILE A 119 -5.07 18.93 -12.67
CA ILE A 119 -4.26 18.16 -13.62
C ILE A 119 -3.42 19.13 -14.44
N VAL A 120 -2.11 18.91 -14.48
CA VAL A 120 -1.14 19.72 -15.21
C VAL A 120 -0.64 18.95 -16.44
N GLY A 121 -0.41 19.66 -17.55
CA GLY A 121 0.16 19.08 -18.77
C GLY A 121 -0.86 18.77 -19.86
N ALA A 122 -0.37 18.61 -21.09
CA ALA A 122 -1.18 18.20 -22.24
C ALA A 122 -1.40 16.67 -22.25
N PRO A 123 -2.40 16.15 -22.98
CA PRO A 123 -2.57 14.71 -23.15
C PRO A 123 -1.28 14.01 -23.61
N GLY A 124 -0.94 12.90 -22.95
CA GLY A 124 0.32 12.18 -23.07
C GLY A 124 1.42 12.65 -22.11
N GLN A 125 1.19 13.75 -21.39
CA GLN A 125 2.11 14.36 -20.41
C GLN A 125 1.36 14.84 -19.16
N ARG A 126 0.11 14.38 -18.95
CA ARG A 126 -0.69 14.79 -17.81
C ARG A 126 -0.09 14.27 -16.52
N ARG A 127 -0.16 15.11 -15.48
CA ARG A 127 0.28 14.79 -14.12
C ARG A 127 -0.68 15.35 -13.10
N VAL A 128 -0.84 14.61 -12.01
CA VAL A 128 -1.58 15.05 -10.83
C VAL A 128 -1.09 14.31 -9.60
N CYS A 129 -1.11 14.96 -8.45
CA CYS A 129 -0.77 14.31 -7.18
C CYS A 129 -2.02 13.83 -6.45
N LEU A 130 -1.85 12.85 -5.59
CA LEU A 130 -2.83 12.41 -4.60
C LEU A 130 -2.10 11.93 -3.34
N ARG A 131 -2.85 11.71 -2.27
CA ARG A 131 -2.32 11.11 -1.04
C ARG A 131 -2.75 9.66 -0.92
N ASP A 132 -1.83 8.81 -0.51
CA ASP A 132 -2.18 7.47 -0.04
C ASP A 132 -2.97 7.56 1.30
N PRO A 133 -3.53 6.43 1.80
CA PRO A 133 -4.35 6.44 3.01
C PRO A 133 -3.66 6.93 4.29
N ASP A 134 -2.32 7.03 4.28
CA ASP A 134 -1.49 7.47 5.39
C ASP A 134 -0.83 8.85 5.13
N GLY A 135 -1.15 9.47 4.00
CA GLY A 135 -0.76 10.84 3.67
C GLY A 135 0.47 10.98 2.78
N ALA A 136 1.11 9.88 2.37
CA ALA A 136 2.26 9.92 1.47
C ALA A 136 1.83 10.45 0.10
N VAL A 137 2.62 11.35 -0.50
CA VAL A 137 2.26 11.96 -1.78
C VAL A 137 2.76 11.08 -2.93
N LEU A 138 1.83 10.73 -3.82
CA LEU A 138 2.11 10.02 -5.06
C LEU A 138 1.72 10.89 -6.24
N GLU A 139 2.57 10.91 -7.28
CA GLU A 139 2.25 11.56 -8.55
C GLU A 139 1.82 10.51 -9.57
N LEU A 140 0.65 10.71 -10.17
CA LEU A 140 0.23 10.00 -11.37
C LEU A 140 0.88 10.66 -12.58
N MET A 141 1.61 9.87 -13.37
CA MET A 141 2.30 10.36 -14.56
C MET A 141 1.79 9.64 -15.81
N GLU A 142 1.24 10.38 -16.77
CA GLU A 142 0.86 9.81 -18.06
C GLU A 142 2.10 9.51 -18.93
N ASP A 143 3.13 10.35 -18.85
CA ASP A 143 4.41 10.10 -19.50
C ASP A 143 5.25 9.09 -18.71
N ASP A 144 6.05 8.29 -19.42
CA ASP A 144 7.09 7.45 -18.82
C ASP A 144 8.46 8.11 -19.08
N PRO A 145 9.21 8.54 -18.04
CA PRO A 145 10.57 9.06 -18.20
C PRO A 145 11.55 8.05 -18.81
N ARG A 146 11.21 6.76 -18.83
CA ARG A 146 11.97 5.67 -19.49
C ARG A 146 11.56 5.45 -20.96
N SER A 147 10.61 6.21 -21.50
CA SER A 147 10.07 6.00 -22.86
C SER A 147 11.13 6.03 -23.96
N SER A 148 12.18 6.84 -23.82
CA SER A 148 13.30 6.91 -24.78
C SER A 148 14.26 5.72 -24.72
N ASN A 149 14.22 4.93 -23.64
CA ASN A 149 15.03 3.72 -23.46
C ASN A 149 14.23 2.64 -22.69
N PRO A 150 13.22 2.04 -23.36
CA PRO A 150 12.28 1.13 -22.75
C PRO A 150 12.95 -0.19 -22.37
N ARG A 151 12.42 -0.85 -21.33
CA ARG A 151 12.86 -2.17 -20.89
C ARG A 151 11.69 -3.14 -20.86
N VAL A 152 12.00 -4.43 -20.96
CA VAL A 152 11.00 -5.49 -20.85
C VAL A 152 10.38 -5.49 -19.45
N ARG A 153 9.05 -5.57 -19.39
CA ARG A 153 8.28 -5.60 -18.15
C ARG A 153 7.68 -6.99 -17.96
N PRO A 154 8.19 -7.83 -17.05
CA PRO A 154 7.70 -9.21 -16.86
C PRO A 154 6.22 -9.29 -16.46
N ARG A 155 5.67 -8.21 -15.89
CA ARG A 155 4.27 -8.12 -15.41
C ARG A 155 3.46 -7.06 -16.17
N GLY A 156 3.85 -6.76 -17.42
CA GLY A 156 3.21 -5.76 -18.28
C GLY A 156 1.69 -5.94 -18.45
N GLY A 157 1.04 -4.93 -19.01
CA GLY A 157 -0.42 -4.81 -19.13
C GLY A 157 -0.90 -3.42 -18.70
N GLN A 158 -2.14 -3.29 -18.22
CA GLN A 158 -2.71 -2.04 -17.70
C GLN A 158 -2.22 -1.66 -16.28
N ARG A 159 -1.11 -2.26 -15.81
CA ARG A 159 -0.57 -2.00 -14.46
C ARG A 159 0.36 -0.81 -14.47
N SER A 160 0.30 -0.01 -13.42
CA SER A 160 1.17 1.14 -13.22
C SER A 160 2.59 0.73 -12.84
N THR A 161 3.55 1.63 -13.06
CA THR A 161 4.97 1.39 -12.80
C THR A 161 5.58 2.52 -12.00
N VAL A 162 6.25 2.21 -10.89
CA VAL A 162 6.97 3.23 -10.11
C VAL A 162 8.17 3.72 -10.92
N ARG A 163 8.32 5.03 -11.04
CA ARG A 163 9.34 5.65 -11.89
C ARG A 163 10.25 6.62 -11.22
N SER A 164 9.81 7.23 -10.13
CA SER A 164 10.64 8.19 -9.44
C SER A 164 10.39 8.24 -7.95
N ILE A 165 11.38 8.74 -7.24
CA ILE A 165 11.24 9.25 -5.88
C ILE A 165 11.92 10.61 -5.81
N THR A 166 11.21 11.58 -5.23
CA THR A 166 11.72 12.94 -5.03
C THR A 166 12.01 13.16 -3.56
N MET A 167 13.21 13.66 -3.28
CA MET A 167 13.65 14.00 -1.94
C MET A 167 14.09 15.47 -1.88
N SER A 168 13.67 16.16 -0.83
CA SER A 168 14.09 17.54 -0.57
C SER A 168 15.23 17.51 0.43
N VAL A 169 16.37 18.11 0.09
CA VAL A 169 17.62 18.07 0.88
C VAL A 169 18.07 19.47 1.28
N ALA A 170 18.85 19.57 2.35
CA ALA A 170 19.38 20.84 2.81
C ALA A 170 20.56 21.30 1.93
N ASP A 171 21.36 20.35 1.44
CA ASP A 171 22.54 20.58 0.61
C ASP A 171 22.61 19.53 -0.52
N ILE A 172 22.34 19.98 -1.75
CA ILE A 172 22.36 19.11 -2.93
C ILE A 172 23.77 18.66 -3.30
N ALA A 173 24.80 19.45 -2.99
CA ALA A 173 26.18 19.09 -3.32
C ALA A 173 26.65 17.91 -2.45
N GLN A 174 26.28 17.90 -1.17
CA GLN A 174 26.54 16.76 -0.28
C GLN A 174 25.83 15.48 -0.74
N THR A 175 24.55 15.56 -1.11
CA THR A 175 23.81 14.40 -1.62
C THR A 175 24.37 13.92 -2.97
N ARG A 176 24.70 14.84 -3.89
CA ARG A 176 25.33 14.52 -5.19
C ARG A 176 26.66 13.81 -4.99
N ASP A 177 27.50 14.25 -4.06
CA ASP A 177 28.76 13.57 -3.73
C ASP A 177 28.51 12.17 -3.17
N PHE A 178 27.60 12.04 -2.20
CA PHE A 178 27.25 10.75 -1.60
C PHE A 178 26.70 9.76 -2.65
N PHE A 179 25.80 10.22 -3.52
CA PHE A 179 25.17 9.39 -4.54
C PHE A 179 26.17 8.91 -5.58
N THR A 180 27.01 9.81 -6.08
CA THR A 180 27.99 9.48 -7.12
C THR A 180 29.15 8.66 -6.57
N ARG A 181 29.74 9.05 -5.43
CA ARG A 181 30.98 8.43 -4.90
C ARG A 181 30.73 7.25 -3.98
N ALA A 182 29.73 7.32 -3.10
CA ALA A 182 29.45 6.26 -2.15
C ALA A 182 28.54 5.19 -2.77
N LEU A 183 27.38 5.61 -3.26
CA LEU A 183 26.38 4.73 -3.84
C LEU A 183 26.65 4.38 -5.30
N ASN A 184 27.56 5.07 -6.01
CA ASN A 184 27.87 4.80 -7.42
C ASN A 184 26.62 4.90 -8.33
N LEU A 185 25.82 5.93 -8.10
CA LEU A 185 24.71 6.31 -8.97
C LEU A 185 25.20 7.19 -10.13
N VAL A 186 24.47 7.11 -11.24
CA VAL A 186 24.75 7.91 -12.45
C VAL A 186 23.80 9.10 -12.47
N GLU A 187 24.37 10.31 -12.42
CA GLU A 187 23.62 11.56 -12.61
C GLU A 187 23.12 11.63 -14.06
N SER A 188 21.86 12.01 -14.24
CA SER A 188 21.22 12.19 -15.53
C SER A 188 21.11 13.67 -15.82
N HIS A 189 21.77 14.11 -16.89
CA HIS A 189 21.73 15.50 -17.35
C HIS A 189 20.71 15.74 -18.47
N ASP A 190 20.25 14.66 -19.12
CA ASP A 190 19.30 14.72 -20.23
C ASP A 190 17.84 14.52 -19.79
N SER A 191 17.63 14.20 -18.51
CA SER A 191 16.29 14.01 -17.93
C SER A 191 15.83 15.27 -17.24
N ARG A 192 14.55 15.58 -17.36
CA ARG A 192 13.86 16.57 -16.55
C ARG A 192 12.56 15.95 -16.06
N LEU A 193 12.34 15.95 -14.74
CA LEU A 193 11.17 15.31 -14.16
C LEU A 193 10.06 16.31 -13.81
N HIS A 194 10.42 17.42 -13.16
CA HIS A 194 9.46 18.43 -12.72
C HIS A 194 9.89 19.85 -13.15
N GLY A 195 8.91 20.75 -13.19
CA GLY A 195 9.05 22.16 -13.58
C GLY A 195 8.19 23.08 -12.71
N PRO A 196 8.19 24.40 -12.94
CA PRO A 196 7.47 25.37 -12.12
C PRO A 196 5.96 25.12 -11.99
N GLU A 197 5.33 24.56 -13.03
CA GLU A 197 3.93 24.15 -13.03
C GLU A 197 3.65 23.01 -12.04
N HIS A 198 4.60 22.08 -11.87
CA HIS A 198 4.51 21.00 -10.89
C HIS A 198 4.69 21.54 -9.46
N GLU A 199 5.61 22.48 -9.26
CA GLU A 199 5.77 23.18 -7.97
C GLU A 199 4.48 23.90 -7.54
N ALA A 200 3.83 24.59 -8.48
CA ALA A 200 2.56 25.25 -8.23
C ALA A 200 1.46 24.25 -7.83
N MET A 201 1.37 23.11 -8.52
CA MET A 201 0.45 22.00 -8.18
C MET A 201 0.68 21.49 -6.75
N TRP A 202 1.92 21.51 -6.28
CA TRP A 202 2.29 21.10 -4.92
C TRP A 202 2.12 22.18 -3.84
N GLY A 203 1.57 23.35 -4.21
CA GLY A 203 1.39 24.48 -3.31
C GLY A 203 2.63 25.34 -3.10
N LEU A 204 3.60 25.28 -4.03
CA LEU A 204 4.84 26.05 -4.01
C LEU A 204 5.00 26.96 -5.25
N PRO A 205 4.00 27.79 -5.61
CA PRO A 205 4.10 28.65 -6.78
C PRO A 205 5.28 29.62 -6.67
N GLY A 206 6.11 29.68 -7.71
CA GLY A 206 7.28 30.56 -7.76
C GLY A 206 8.48 30.05 -6.95
N ALA A 207 8.50 28.78 -6.56
CA ALA A 207 9.63 28.22 -5.84
C ALA A 207 10.95 28.36 -6.61
N GLN A 208 12.00 28.71 -5.89
CA GLN A 208 13.38 28.71 -6.36
C GLN A 208 14.06 27.47 -5.81
N ARG A 209 14.54 26.61 -6.72
CA ARG A 209 15.17 25.33 -6.39
C ARG A 209 16.34 25.01 -7.32
N GLU A 210 17.25 24.20 -6.82
CA GLU A 210 18.19 23.41 -7.63
C GLU A 210 17.75 21.94 -7.59
N SER A 211 17.90 21.22 -8.69
CA SER A 211 17.58 19.79 -8.76
C SER A 211 18.64 19.00 -9.50
N ALA A 212 18.85 17.76 -9.08
CA ALA A 212 19.70 16.77 -9.73
C ALA A 212 18.96 15.44 -9.83
N LEU A 213 19.12 14.73 -10.93
CA LEU A 213 18.44 13.47 -11.20
C LEU A 213 19.46 12.33 -11.28
N PHE A 214 19.15 11.19 -10.69
CA PHE A 214 20.03 10.02 -10.71
C PHE A 214 19.27 8.77 -11.13
N TRP A 215 19.79 8.05 -12.12
CA TRP A 215 19.24 6.75 -12.46
C TRP A 215 19.72 5.69 -11.47
N ALA A 216 18.80 5.14 -10.69
CA ALA A 216 19.02 3.97 -9.86
C ALA A 216 18.46 2.71 -10.55
N ASP A 217 19.15 2.33 -11.63
CA ASP A 217 18.69 1.38 -12.63
C ASP A 217 17.49 1.90 -13.43
N ASP A 218 16.25 1.54 -13.06
CA ASP A 218 15.04 1.89 -13.83
C ASP A 218 14.17 2.97 -13.16
N ILE A 219 14.59 3.43 -11.97
CA ILE A 219 13.93 4.47 -11.18
C ILE A 219 14.82 5.73 -11.14
N LEU A 220 14.20 6.89 -11.30
CA LEU A 220 14.84 8.20 -11.12
C LEU A 220 14.75 8.64 -9.66
N ILE A 221 15.87 9.02 -9.07
CA ILE A 221 15.90 9.73 -7.79
C ILE A 221 16.10 11.21 -8.12
N GLU A 222 15.09 12.04 -7.87
CA GLU A 222 15.23 13.50 -7.96
C GLU A 222 15.61 14.05 -6.58
N VAL A 223 16.75 14.70 -6.51
CA VAL A 223 17.26 15.40 -5.33
C VAL A 223 17.01 16.88 -5.55
N VAL A 224 16.30 17.52 -4.63
CA VAL A 224 15.90 18.92 -4.74
C VAL A 224 16.37 19.71 -3.53
N GLN A 225 17.08 20.81 -3.75
CA GLN A 225 17.34 21.79 -2.71
C GLN A 225 16.53 23.05 -3.00
N TYR A 226 15.61 23.39 -2.10
CA TYR A 226 14.81 24.60 -2.21
C TYR A 226 15.52 25.79 -1.56
N GLN A 227 15.71 26.87 -2.31
CA GLN A 227 16.19 28.14 -1.78
C GLN A 227 15.02 29.03 -1.34
N GLN A 228 13.87 28.96 -2.01
CA GLN A 228 12.65 29.67 -1.63
C GLN A 228 11.39 28.86 -1.99
N PRO A 229 10.48 28.59 -1.04
CA PRO A 229 10.69 28.68 0.41
C PRO A 229 11.75 27.67 0.86
N ILE A 230 12.49 28.00 1.93
CA ILE A 230 13.44 27.04 2.52
C ILE A 230 12.65 25.92 3.20
N GLY A 231 13.08 24.69 2.96
CA GLY A 231 12.53 23.48 3.58
C GLY A 231 12.78 23.44 5.08
N ARG A 232 11.76 23.06 5.86
CA ARG A 232 11.93 22.81 7.29
C ARG A 232 12.71 21.50 7.50
N PRO A 233 13.71 21.44 8.41
CA PRO A 233 14.37 20.19 8.76
C PRO A 233 13.38 19.21 9.44
N GLN A 234 13.72 17.93 9.43
CA GLN A 234 12.97 16.95 10.23
C GLN A 234 13.05 17.30 11.72
N PRO A 235 11.98 17.05 12.51
CA PRO A 235 12.04 17.17 13.97
C PRO A 235 13.19 16.34 14.56
N GLU A 236 13.80 16.80 15.66
CA GLU A 236 14.92 16.09 16.30
C GLU A 236 14.56 14.66 16.74
N ASP A 237 13.29 14.43 17.07
CA ASP A 237 12.75 13.15 17.48
C ASP A 237 12.09 12.38 16.33
N TYR A 238 12.26 12.80 15.07
CA TYR A 238 11.75 12.11 13.89
C TYR A 238 12.29 10.68 13.80
N LEU A 239 11.40 9.72 13.55
CA LEU A 239 11.75 8.33 13.34
C LEU A 239 11.34 7.92 11.92
N ILE A 240 12.13 7.07 11.29
CA ILE A 240 11.76 6.48 9.99
C ILE A 240 10.44 5.68 10.09
N SER A 241 10.04 5.26 11.30
CA SER A 241 8.76 4.62 11.56
C SER A 241 7.57 5.57 11.58
N ASP A 242 7.76 6.89 11.55
CA ASP A 242 6.67 7.85 11.39
C ASP A 242 6.01 7.66 10.00
N LEU A 243 4.71 7.91 9.89
CA LEU A 243 3.92 7.63 8.69
C LEU A 243 4.49 8.35 7.47
N GLY A 244 4.38 7.72 6.29
CA GLY A 244 4.88 8.26 5.03
C GLY A 244 6.03 7.43 4.44
N ILE A 245 6.84 8.06 3.60
CA ILE A 245 7.96 7.38 2.93
C ILE A 245 9.10 7.19 3.94
N LEU A 246 9.38 5.93 4.27
CA LEU A 246 10.32 5.51 5.30
C LEU A 246 11.77 5.62 4.83
N ASN A 247 12.08 4.96 3.70
CA ASN A 247 13.39 4.99 3.06
C ASN A 247 13.34 4.43 1.62
N ILE A 248 14.52 4.35 1.01
CA ILE A 248 14.77 3.59 -0.22
C ILE A 248 15.85 2.54 0.01
N ALA A 249 15.79 1.44 -0.75
CA ALA A 249 16.77 0.37 -0.67
C ALA A 249 17.48 0.11 -2.01
N PHE A 250 18.79 -0.17 -1.92
CA PHE A 250 19.60 -0.62 -3.04
C PHE A 250 19.84 -2.14 -2.96
N GLY A 251 19.53 -2.82 -4.06
CA GLY A 251 19.49 -4.27 -4.16
C GLY A 251 20.77 -4.87 -4.72
N PHE A 252 21.25 -5.94 -4.08
CA PHE A 252 22.47 -6.66 -4.48
C PHE A 252 22.19 -8.14 -4.64
N ARG A 253 22.81 -8.78 -5.64
CA ARG A 253 22.79 -10.26 -5.78
C ARG A 253 23.97 -10.95 -5.10
N HIS A 254 25.06 -10.22 -4.88
CA HIS A 254 26.23 -10.72 -4.16
C HIS A 254 26.51 -9.89 -2.91
N GLU A 255 26.58 -10.55 -1.76
CA GLU A 255 26.87 -9.90 -0.47
C GLU A 255 28.24 -9.18 -0.47
N SER A 256 29.23 -9.68 -1.22
CA SER A 256 30.53 -9.04 -1.36
C SER A 256 30.44 -7.66 -2.03
N GLU A 257 29.51 -7.47 -2.96
CA GLU A 257 29.24 -6.16 -3.57
C GLU A 257 28.59 -5.22 -2.56
N MET A 258 27.53 -5.68 -1.88
CA MET A 258 26.87 -4.94 -0.82
C MET A 258 27.85 -4.48 0.26
N ARG A 259 28.75 -5.36 0.71
CA ARG A 259 29.80 -5.02 1.69
C ARG A 259 30.81 -4.00 1.18
N ARG A 260 31.12 -3.99 -0.13
CA ARG A 260 31.97 -2.95 -0.73
C ARG A 260 31.26 -1.60 -0.72
N VAL A 261 29.97 -1.57 -1.08
CA VAL A 261 29.16 -0.33 -1.04
C VAL A 261 29.03 0.18 0.38
N PHE A 262 28.69 -0.69 1.34
CA PHE A 262 28.64 -0.34 2.75
C PHE A 262 29.94 0.30 3.26
N LYS A 263 31.11 -0.27 2.92
CA LYS A 263 32.39 0.34 3.31
C LYS A 263 32.58 1.74 2.70
N ARG A 264 32.19 1.94 1.44
CA ARG A 264 32.27 3.27 0.81
C ARG A 264 31.34 4.27 1.49
N THR A 265 30.10 3.88 1.82
CA THR A 265 29.16 4.79 2.51
C THR A 265 29.70 5.22 3.88
N ILE A 266 30.26 4.29 4.66
CA ILE A 266 30.90 4.63 5.95
C ILE A 266 32.13 5.54 5.75
N ASN A 267 32.98 5.25 4.76
CA ASN A 267 34.14 6.10 4.45
C ASN A 267 33.76 7.50 3.96
N SER A 268 32.56 7.67 3.41
CA SER A 268 31.97 8.97 3.03
C SER A 268 31.26 9.68 4.20
N GLY A 269 31.37 9.18 5.43
CA GLY A 269 30.82 9.82 6.62
C GLY A 269 29.43 9.33 7.04
N ALA A 270 28.84 8.35 6.35
CA ALA A 270 27.59 7.76 6.78
C ALA A 270 27.76 6.96 8.08
N THR A 271 26.69 6.85 8.85
CA THR A 271 26.61 6.04 10.06
C THR A 271 25.70 4.83 9.87
N ALA A 272 25.84 3.81 10.69
CA ALA A 272 24.98 2.63 10.68
C ALA A 272 24.76 2.12 12.11
N GLY A 273 23.60 1.52 12.37
CA GLY A 273 23.28 1.00 13.70
C GLY A 273 24.05 -0.28 14.07
N LEU A 274 24.65 -0.95 13.09
CA LEU A 274 25.59 -2.06 13.27
C LEU A 274 26.88 -1.77 12.48
N PRO A 275 28.06 -2.21 12.97
CA PRO A 275 29.35 -1.96 12.30
C PRO A 275 29.55 -2.83 11.05
N PHE A 276 28.62 -3.74 10.76
CA PHE A 276 28.63 -4.60 9.59
C PHE A 276 27.18 -4.91 9.17
N PRO A 277 26.95 -5.25 7.91
CA PRO A 277 25.65 -5.73 7.51
C PRO A 277 25.30 -7.08 8.13
N LEU A 278 24.06 -7.19 8.59
CA LEU A 278 23.54 -8.38 9.25
C LEU A 278 23.18 -9.42 8.19
N SER A 279 23.95 -10.51 8.15
CA SER A 279 23.70 -11.62 7.23
C SER A 279 22.83 -12.69 7.89
N VAL A 280 21.73 -13.06 7.23
CA VAL A 280 20.79 -14.08 7.67
C VAL A 280 20.65 -15.12 6.54
N PHE A 281 21.57 -16.09 6.53
CA PHE A 281 21.66 -17.21 5.57
C PHE A 281 21.63 -16.82 4.09
N HIS A 282 20.46 -16.50 3.54
CA HIS A 282 20.18 -16.29 2.13
C HIS A 282 19.99 -14.82 1.74
N TRP A 283 20.07 -13.93 2.72
CA TRP A 283 19.99 -12.49 2.52
C TRP A 283 20.84 -11.76 3.57
N ALA A 284 21.16 -10.49 3.30
CA ALA A 284 21.84 -9.61 4.24
C ALA A 284 21.27 -8.20 4.15
N VAL A 285 21.26 -7.47 5.26
CA VAL A 285 20.68 -6.13 5.32
C VAL A 285 21.50 -5.19 6.20
N THR A 286 21.50 -3.92 5.86
CA THR A 286 21.90 -2.82 6.75
C THR A 286 21.22 -1.54 6.33
N TYR A 287 21.00 -0.64 7.29
CA TYR A 287 20.61 0.72 6.98
C TYR A 287 21.82 1.60 7.24
N VAL A 288 22.06 2.55 6.34
CA VAL A 288 23.04 3.62 6.51
C VAL A 288 22.32 4.95 6.55
N LYS A 289 22.83 5.86 7.37
CA LYS A 289 22.34 7.23 7.47
C LYS A 289 23.43 8.17 6.99
N ASP A 290 23.17 8.95 5.94
CA ASP A 290 24.15 9.90 5.41
C ASP A 290 24.38 11.10 6.37
N THR A 291 25.24 12.03 5.96
CA THR A 291 25.59 13.22 6.75
C THR A 291 24.44 14.20 6.94
N GLN A 292 23.37 14.08 6.14
CA GLN A 292 22.17 14.90 6.24
C GLN A 292 21.02 14.17 6.96
N GLY A 293 21.22 12.93 7.37
CA GLY A 293 20.25 12.16 8.16
C GLY A 293 19.34 11.24 7.35
N PHE A 294 19.49 11.16 6.02
CA PHE A 294 18.66 10.30 5.18
C PHE A 294 19.04 8.84 5.35
N SER A 295 18.02 7.98 5.48
CA SER A 295 18.20 6.54 5.57
C SER A 295 18.20 5.88 4.20
N TYR A 296 19.16 5.00 3.97
CA TYR A 296 19.24 4.13 2.80
C TYR A 296 19.46 2.69 3.26
N GLU A 297 18.65 1.76 2.76
CA GLU A 297 18.86 0.33 2.98
C GLU A 297 19.79 -0.24 1.91
N LEU A 298 20.69 -1.14 2.33
CA LEU A 298 21.45 -2.00 1.43
C LEU A 298 21.00 -3.43 1.67
N LEU A 299 20.37 -4.02 0.65
CA LEU A 299 19.73 -5.33 0.75
C LEU A 299 20.38 -6.30 -0.25
N ASN A 300 20.95 -7.39 0.26
CA ASN A 300 21.35 -8.52 -0.56
C ASN A 300 20.32 -9.64 -0.44
N VAL A 301 19.81 -10.14 -1.56
CA VAL A 301 18.97 -11.35 -1.61
C VAL A 301 19.47 -12.28 -2.69
N ARG A 302 19.69 -13.55 -2.33
CA ARG A 302 20.03 -14.59 -3.30
C ARG A 302 18.81 -14.92 -4.18
N PRO A 303 18.96 -15.13 -5.49
CA PRO A 303 17.82 -15.27 -6.42
C PRO A 303 16.77 -16.31 -6.02
N TYR A 304 17.18 -17.48 -5.51
CA TYR A 304 16.25 -18.53 -5.09
C TYR A 304 15.41 -18.16 -3.85
N TYR A 305 15.78 -17.08 -3.16
CA TYR A 305 15.09 -16.59 -1.97
C TYR A 305 14.12 -15.43 -2.25
N ASP A 306 14.02 -14.99 -3.50
CA ASP A 306 13.14 -13.90 -3.95
C ASP A 306 11.67 -14.10 -3.53
N ARG A 307 11.20 -15.34 -3.52
CA ARG A 307 9.84 -15.70 -3.08
C ARG A 307 9.57 -15.37 -1.61
N PHE A 308 10.59 -15.48 -0.76
CA PHE A 308 10.43 -15.23 0.67
C PHE A 308 10.62 -13.75 1.02
N MET A 309 11.35 -13.01 0.20
CA MET A 309 11.66 -11.59 0.40
C MET A 309 10.78 -10.63 -0.43
N GLY A 310 9.71 -11.13 -1.04
CA GLY A 310 8.71 -10.28 -1.70
C GLY A 310 8.96 -9.97 -3.17
N PHE A 311 10.06 -10.43 -3.78
CA PHE A 311 10.40 -10.10 -5.17
C PHE A 311 9.62 -10.89 -6.25
N THR A 312 8.80 -11.85 -5.83
CA THR A 312 7.89 -12.60 -6.71
C THR A 312 6.46 -12.58 -6.18
N ALA A 313 5.49 -12.72 -7.09
CA ALA A 313 4.09 -12.66 -6.74
C ALA A 313 3.72 -13.76 -5.73
N GLY A 314 2.88 -13.39 -4.77
CA GLY A 314 2.51 -14.27 -3.69
C GLY A 314 1.61 -13.57 -2.70
N HIS A 315 1.27 -14.27 -1.62
CA HIS A 315 0.51 -13.72 -0.53
C HIS A 315 1.07 -14.21 0.79
N PHE A 316 1.20 -13.29 1.74
CA PHE A 316 1.53 -13.63 3.12
C PHE A 316 0.38 -14.32 3.87
N ASP A 317 -0.84 -14.10 3.37
CA ASP A 317 -2.10 -14.64 3.87
C ASP A 317 -2.66 -15.73 2.94
N THR A 318 -3.81 -16.30 3.33
CA THR A 318 -4.54 -17.29 2.56
C THR A 318 -5.87 -16.72 2.11
N LEU A 319 -6.18 -16.94 0.84
CA LEU A 319 -7.45 -16.58 0.23
C LEU A 319 -8.45 -17.76 0.29
N VAL A 320 -9.69 -17.41 0.65
CA VAL A 320 -10.90 -18.19 0.40
C VAL A 320 -11.79 -17.32 -0.46
N HIS A 321 -12.34 -17.87 -1.54
CA HIS A 321 -13.14 -17.13 -2.50
C HIS A 321 -14.35 -17.97 -2.93
N HIS A 322 -15.51 -17.33 -3.05
CA HIS A 322 -16.75 -17.95 -3.48
C HIS A 322 -17.59 -16.93 -4.24
N GLN A 323 -18.16 -17.37 -5.36
CA GLN A 323 -19.04 -16.56 -6.19
C GLN A 323 -20.41 -17.23 -6.28
N GLU A 324 -21.46 -16.43 -6.23
CA GLU A 324 -22.83 -16.87 -6.48
C GLU A 324 -23.51 -15.95 -7.49
N LEU A 325 -24.23 -16.53 -8.44
CA LEU A 325 -25.08 -15.78 -9.36
C LEU A 325 -26.51 -15.78 -8.82
N VAL A 326 -27.03 -14.60 -8.51
CA VAL A 326 -28.29 -14.41 -7.76
C VAL A 326 -29.33 -13.75 -8.66
N SER A 327 -30.52 -14.35 -8.70
CA SER A 327 -31.65 -13.88 -9.51
C SER A 327 -32.57 -12.98 -8.68
N ALA A 328 -32.06 -11.82 -8.27
CA ALA A 328 -32.79 -10.82 -7.49
C ALA A 328 -32.29 -9.41 -7.81
N PRO A 329 -33.10 -8.35 -7.58
CA PRO A 329 -32.66 -6.98 -7.74
C PRO A 329 -31.41 -6.68 -6.90
N ARG A 330 -30.44 -5.99 -7.49
CA ARG A 330 -29.18 -5.60 -6.85
C ARG A 330 -29.40 -4.85 -5.53
N GLN A 331 -30.41 -3.97 -5.49
CA GLN A 331 -30.82 -3.25 -4.29
C GLN A 331 -31.20 -4.21 -3.15
N LEU A 332 -32.04 -5.22 -3.42
CA LEU A 332 -32.45 -6.20 -2.42
C LEU A 332 -31.26 -6.99 -1.86
N ILE A 333 -30.34 -7.38 -2.75
CA ILE A 333 -29.11 -8.09 -2.35
C ILE A 333 -28.27 -7.19 -1.44
N TRP A 334 -28.08 -5.93 -1.81
CA TRP A 334 -27.34 -4.96 -1.02
C TRP A 334 -27.98 -4.69 0.34
N ASP A 335 -29.30 -4.51 0.40
CA ASP A 335 -30.02 -4.24 1.64
C ASP A 335 -29.84 -5.40 2.64
N ILE A 336 -29.87 -6.65 2.17
CA ILE A 336 -29.63 -7.84 3.01
C ILE A 336 -28.16 -7.93 3.45
N LEU A 337 -27.21 -7.56 2.59
CA LEU A 337 -25.79 -7.52 2.93
C LEU A 337 -25.46 -6.43 3.94
N ALA A 338 -26.06 -5.24 3.79
CA ALA A 338 -25.85 -4.08 4.64
C ALA A 338 -26.64 -4.15 5.97
N ASP A 339 -27.65 -5.02 6.06
CA ASP A 339 -28.40 -5.30 7.29
C ASP A 339 -27.60 -6.21 8.23
N HIS A 340 -26.64 -5.59 8.90
CA HIS A 340 -25.75 -6.28 9.83
C HIS A 340 -26.45 -6.76 11.10
N ALA A 341 -27.59 -6.17 11.47
CA ALA A 341 -28.37 -6.64 12.62
C ALA A 341 -28.97 -8.02 12.33
N ASN A 342 -29.40 -8.26 11.10
CA ASN A 342 -29.98 -9.51 10.66
C ASN A 342 -29.01 -10.39 9.85
N ILE A 343 -27.70 -10.21 10.01
CA ILE A 343 -26.67 -11.03 9.33
C ILE A 343 -26.85 -12.54 9.57
N GLY A 344 -27.49 -12.94 10.67
CA GLY A 344 -27.80 -14.34 11.00
C GLY A 344 -28.83 -15.00 10.08
N ASP A 345 -29.54 -14.23 9.25
CA ASP A 345 -30.48 -14.74 8.26
C ASP A 345 -29.77 -15.50 7.14
N TRP A 346 -28.51 -15.16 6.86
CA TRP A 346 -27.71 -15.76 5.79
C TRP A 346 -26.33 -16.25 6.24
N TRP A 347 -25.74 -15.66 7.29
CA TRP A 347 -24.46 -16.06 7.85
C TRP A 347 -24.64 -16.87 9.15
N CYS A 348 -23.61 -17.62 9.57
CA CYS A 348 -23.73 -18.45 10.79
C CYS A 348 -23.67 -17.65 12.10
N TYR A 349 -23.22 -16.39 12.07
CA TYR A 349 -23.10 -15.54 13.26
C TYR A 349 -24.35 -14.71 13.47
N ARG A 350 -24.59 -14.30 14.71
CA ARG A 350 -25.51 -13.21 15.04
C ARG A 350 -24.73 -11.91 15.23
N GLY A 351 -25.19 -10.84 14.61
CA GLY A 351 -24.54 -9.53 14.64
C GLY A 351 -25.13 -8.62 15.72
N ARG A 352 -24.27 -7.79 16.32
CA ARG A 352 -24.66 -6.66 17.17
C ARG A 352 -23.79 -5.47 16.81
N VAL A 353 -24.42 -4.34 16.46
CA VAL A 353 -23.69 -3.10 16.18
C VAL A 353 -23.12 -2.55 17.50
N LEU A 354 -21.82 -2.28 17.50
CA LEU A 354 -21.11 -1.67 18.63
C LEU A 354 -20.89 -0.17 18.40
N GLN A 355 -20.64 0.21 17.16
CA GLN A 355 -20.38 1.58 16.72
C GLN A 355 -20.93 1.73 15.30
N GLU A 356 -21.63 2.82 15.04
CA GLU A 356 -22.10 3.19 13.71
C GLU A 356 -20.97 3.81 12.86
N GLY A 357 -21.13 3.76 11.54
CA GLY A 357 -20.21 4.39 10.59
C GLY A 357 -20.47 5.89 10.42
N SER A 358 -19.59 6.57 9.67
CA SER A 358 -19.68 8.02 9.41
C SER A 358 -20.92 8.42 8.60
N ASP A 359 -21.08 7.86 7.39
CA ASP A 359 -22.07 8.31 6.39
C ASP A 359 -23.32 7.44 6.35
N HIS A 360 -23.20 6.22 6.86
CA HIS A 360 -24.28 5.24 6.95
C HIS A 360 -24.07 4.45 8.25
N PRO A 361 -25.13 4.00 8.96
CA PRO A 361 -24.95 3.21 10.19
C PRO A 361 -24.08 1.97 10.00
N ALA A 362 -24.14 1.36 8.81
CA ALA A 362 -23.29 0.25 8.37
C ALA A 362 -22.05 0.66 7.54
N GLY A 363 -21.79 1.97 7.43
CA GLY A 363 -20.74 2.56 6.60
C GLY A 363 -19.34 2.42 7.20
N VAL A 364 -18.38 3.14 6.61
CA VAL A 364 -16.98 3.12 7.02
C VAL A 364 -16.82 3.45 8.51
N GLY A 365 -15.98 2.70 9.21
CA GLY A 365 -15.75 2.83 10.66
C GLY A 365 -16.78 2.15 11.54
N ALA A 366 -17.87 1.60 10.98
CA ALA A 366 -18.84 0.83 11.75
C ALA A 366 -18.17 -0.42 12.35
N LYS A 367 -18.39 -0.66 13.65
CA LYS A 367 -17.86 -1.83 14.38
C LYS A 367 -18.98 -2.75 14.82
N ARG A 368 -18.77 -4.04 14.63
CA ARG A 368 -19.80 -5.07 14.83
C ARG A 368 -19.24 -6.23 15.64
N GLU A 369 -20.02 -6.71 16.59
CA GLU A 369 -19.75 -7.95 17.32
C GLU A 369 -20.52 -9.10 16.65
N LEU A 370 -19.78 -10.11 16.19
CA LEU A 370 -20.32 -11.34 15.65
C LEU A 370 -20.19 -12.47 16.67
N ARG A 371 -21.29 -13.16 16.97
CA ARG A 371 -21.32 -14.29 17.90
C ARG A 371 -21.75 -15.59 17.23
N TYR A 372 -20.98 -16.65 17.43
CA TYR A 372 -21.32 -18.01 16.99
C TYR A 372 -20.75 -19.03 17.96
N LEU A 373 -21.62 -19.83 18.61
CA LEU A 373 -21.23 -20.74 19.68
C LEU A 373 -20.40 -19.99 20.75
N ASN A 374 -19.16 -20.42 21.00
CA ASN A 374 -18.24 -19.78 21.95
C ASN A 374 -17.33 -18.72 21.30
N GLU A 375 -17.48 -18.47 19.98
CA GLU A 375 -16.71 -17.46 19.26
C GLU A 375 -17.39 -16.09 19.41
N ARG A 376 -16.58 -15.09 19.78
CA ARG A 376 -16.96 -13.67 19.78
C ARG A 376 -15.91 -12.90 19.01
N VAL A 377 -16.31 -12.37 17.87
CA VAL A 377 -15.44 -11.66 16.94
C VAL A 377 -15.89 -10.22 16.84
N VAL A 378 -14.95 -9.28 16.76
CA VAL A 378 -15.26 -7.89 16.44
C VAL A 378 -14.66 -7.54 15.10
N GLU A 379 -15.46 -6.95 14.24
CA GLU A 379 -15.07 -6.49 12.91
C GLU A 379 -15.37 -5.01 12.71
N GLU A 380 -14.73 -4.42 11.71
CA GLU A 380 -14.81 -3.02 11.33
C GLU A 380 -14.95 -2.90 9.81
N VAL A 381 -15.87 -2.06 9.35
CA VAL A 381 -16.07 -1.75 7.93
C VAL A 381 -15.02 -0.75 7.46
N LEU A 382 -14.36 -1.08 6.35
CA LEU A 382 -13.26 -0.30 5.77
C LEU A 382 -13.68 0.45 4.50
N ALA A 383 -14.57 -0.15 3.70
CA ALA A 383 -15.15 0.49 2.53
C ALA A 383 -16.63 0.11 2.44
N PHE A 384 -17.47 1.06 2.08
CA PHE A 384 -18.91 0.86 1.94
C PHE A 384 -19.42 1.67 0.74
N LYS A 385 -19.53 1.00 -0.41
CA LYS A 385 -20.02 1.57 -1.67
C LYS A 385 -21.35 0.93 -2.01
N PRO A 386 -22.47 1.65 -1.78
CA PRO A 386 -23.80 1.14 -2.05
C PRO A 386 -23.89 0.42 -3.39
N LEU A 387 -24.53 -0.75 -3.38
CA LEU A 387 -24.74 -1.62 -4.54
C LEU A 387 -23.48 -2.22 -5.17
N GLU A 388 -22.28 -1.85 -4.76
CA GLU A 388 -21.05 -2.21 -5.48
C GLU A 388 -20.09 -3.02 -4.63
N ARG A 389 -19.72 -2.52 -3.44
CA ARG A 389 -18.64 -3.12 -2.67
C ARG A 389 -18.72 -2.85 -1.17
N MET A 390 -18.41 -3.86 -0.37
CA MET A 390 -18.17 -3.73 1.05
C MET A 390 -16.90 -4.47 1.47
N ASP A 391 -15.97 -3.75 2.10
CA ASP A 391 -14.75 -4.32 2.69
C ASP A 391 -14.81 -4.24 4.21
N TYR A 392 -14.33 -5.26 4.90
CA TYR A 392 -14.27 -5.28 6.36
C TYR A 392 -13.02 -6.02 6.86
N ARG A 393 -12.60 -5.72 8.09
CA ARG A 393 -11.55 -6.46 8.80
C ARG A 393 -12.04 -6.95 10.14
N VAL A 394 -11.49 -8.07 10.60
CA VAL A 394 -11.66 -8.50 11.99
C VAL A 394 -10.53 -7.92 12.84
N ILE A 395 -10.92 -7.14 13.85
CA ILE A 395 -10.00 -6.47 14.77
C ILE A 395 -9.75 -7.27 16.05
N SER A 396 -10.67 -8.16 16.47
CA SER A 396 -10.45 -9.01 17.64
C SER A 396 -11.25 -10.31 17.65
N GLY A 397 -10.82 -11.27 18.49
CA GLY A 397 -11.60 -12.47 18.83
C GLY A 397 -11.47 -13.70 17.91
N ALA A 398 -11.02 -13.53 16.67
CA ALA A 398 -10.89 -14.67 15.74
C ALA A 398 -9.59 -15.49 15.94
N PRO A 399 -9.56 -16.80 15.66
CA PRO A 399 -8.33 -17.63 15.72
C PRO A 399 -7.35 -17.37 14.57
N VAL A 400 -7.54 -16.28 13.82
CA VAL A 400 -6.74 -15.85 12.68
C VAL A 400 -6.26 -14.42 12.89
N LYS A 401 -5.12 -14.08 12.29
CA LYS A 401 -4.64 -12.71 12.11
C LYS A 401 -4.97 -12.25 10.72
N PHE A 402 -4.92 -10.94 10.53
CA PHE A 402 -5.10 -10.33 9.22
C PHE A 402 -6.36 -10.92 8.57
N HIS A 403 -7.53 -10.89 9.20
CA HIS A 403 -8.74 -11.34 8.51
C HIS A 403 -9.41 -10.16 7.82
N PHE A 404 -9.53 -10.22 6.50
CA PHE A 404 -10.11 -9.18 5.64
C PHE A 404 -11.12 -9.85 4.73
N GLY A 405 -12.35 -9.34 4.71
CA GLY A 405 -13.36 -9.80 3.78
C GLY A 405 -13.74 -8.68 2.83
N ARG A 406 -13.99 -9.06 1.57
CA ARG A 406 -14.46 -8.19 0.51
C ARG A 406 -15.65 -8.86 -0.16
N ILE A 407 -16.74 -8.10 -0.29
CA ILE A 407 -17.94 -8.48 -1.04
C ILE A 407 -18.09 -7.48 -2.17
N GLU A 408 -18.14 -7.96 -3.40
CA GLU A 408 -18.36 -7.17 -4.61
C GLU A 408 -19.60 -7.66 -5.36
N LEU A 409 -20.36 -6.72 -5.91
CA LEU A 409 -21.55 -6.99 -6.69
C LEU A 409 -21.32 -6.53 -8.12
N HIS A 410 -21.48 -7.45 -9.08
CA HIS A 410 -21.38 -7.13 -10.51
C HIS A 410 -22.65 -7.58 -11.24
N GLU A 411 -23.15 -6.73 -12.13
CA GLU A 411 -24.25 -7.14 -13.01
C GLU A 411 -23.73 -8.10 -14.09
N HIS A 412 -24.49 -9.17 -14.29
CA HIS A 412 -24.25 -10.12 -15.36
C HIS A 412 -25.10 -9.75 -16.59
N ALA A 413 -24.65 -10.17 -17.77
CA ALA A 413 -25.28 -9.81 -19.06
C ALA A 413 -26.75 -10.23 -19.18
N ASP A 414 -27.22 -11.19 -18.38
CA ASP A 414 -28.62 -11.65 -18.35
C ASP A 414 -29.48 -10.97 -17.27
N GLY A 415 -28.97 -9.91 -16.63
CA GLY A 415 -29.68 -9.14 -15.60
C GLY A 415 -29.60 -9.74 -14.19
N ARG A 416 -28.93 -10.86 -13.99
CA ARG A 416 -28.61 -11.40 -12.65
C ARG A 416 -27.42 -10.66 -12.03
N VAL A 417 -27.22 -10.84 -10.73
CA VAL A 417 -26.11 -10.20 -10.00
C VAL A 417 -25.12 -11.26 -9.52
N PHE A 418 -23.85 -11.10 -9.86
CA PHE A 418 -22.75 -11.82 -9.25
C PHE A 418 -22.45 -11.25 -7.87
N VAL A 419 -22.54 -12.08 -6.85
CA VAL A 419 -22.02 -11.82 -5.51
C VAL A 419 -20.66 -12.49 -5.41
N ASP A 420 -19.60 -11.70 -5.49
CA ASP A 420 -18.22 -12.14 -5.29
C ASP A 420 -17.84 -11.91 -3.82
N TYR A 421 -17.59 -12.98 -3.07
CA TYR A 421 -17.14 -12.90 -1.68
C TYR A 421 -15.76 -13.54 -1.53
N SER A 422 -14.78 -12.73 -1.17
CA SER A 422 -13.45 -13.17 -0.79
C SER A 422 -13.11 -12.87 0.66
N ILE A 423 -12.38 -13.80 1.30
CA ILE A 423 -11.83 -13.64 2.64
C ILE A 423 -10.36 -14.01 2.61
N ARG A 424 -9.51 -13.10 3.09
CA ARG A 424 -8.07 -13.30 3.28
C ARG A 424 -7.71 -13.36 4.75
N PHE A 425 -6.89 -14.34 5.14
CA PHE A 425 -6.43 -14.49 6.51
C PHE A 425 -5.14 -15.29 6.71
N LYS A 426 -4.48 -15.07 7.85
CA LYS A 426 -3.36 -15.87 8.33
C LYS A 426 -3.73 -16.60 9.62
N ALA A 427 -3.49 -17.89 9.73
CA ALA A 427 -3.71 -18.62 10.96
C ALA A 427 -2.77 -18.12 12.07
N ARG A 428 -3.28 -18.01 13.30
CA ARG A 428 -2.44 -17.63 14.46
C ARG A 428 -1.46 -18.72 14.86
N ILE A 429 -1.88 -19.97 14.71
CA ILE A 429 -1.09 -21.14 15.10
C ILE A 429 -0.36 -21.67 13.86
N PRO A 430 0.98 -21.71 13.85
CA PRO A 430 1.74 -22.29 12.75
C PRO A 430 1.28 -23.72 12.40
N GLY A 431 1.22 -24.04 11.11
CA GLY A 431 0.77 -25.37 10.63
C GLY A 431 -0.75 -25.56 10.56
N THR A 432 -1.56 -24.67 11.14
CA THR A 432 -3.04 -24.79 11.13
C THR A 432 -3.72 -24.05 9.96
N GLN A 433 -2.93 -23.46 9.05
CA GLN A 433 -3.43 -22.65 7.93
C GLN A 433 -4.46 -23.39 7.06
N TRP A 434 -4.17 -24.64 6.69
CA TRP A 434 -5.04 -25.46 5.85
C TRP A 434 -6.38 -25.76 6.54
N LEU A 435 -6.36 -26.03 7.85
CA LEU A 435 -7.56 -26.30 8.63
C LEU A 435 -8.45 -25.07 8.70
N MET A 436 -7.86 -23.90 8.97
CA MET A 436 -8.60 -22.63 8.98
C MET A 436 -9.20 -22.33 7.60
N ARG A 437 -8.49 -22.65 6.51
CA ARG A 437 -9.01 -22.49 5.13
C ARG A 437 -10.25 -23.35 4.90
N LEU A 438 -10.24 -24.60 5.35
CA LEU A 438 -11.40 -25.49 5.24
C LEU A 438 -12.59 -24.99 6.07
N ILE A 439 -12.35 -24.54 7.31
CA ILE A 439 -13.40 -24.05 8.21
C ILE A 439 -14.05 -22.78 7.66
N ILE A 440 -13.24 -21.77 7.33
CA ILE A 440 -13.73 -20.48 6.83
C ILE A 440 -14.38 -20.67 5.45
N GLY A 441 -13.76 -21.45 4.55
CA GLY A 441 -14.34 -21.77 3.24
C GLY A 441 -15.68 -22.50 3.31
N GLY A 442 -15.80 -23.50 4.19
CA GLY A 442 -17.06 -24.20 4.40
C GLY A 442 -18.17 -23.30 4.96
N ARG A 443 -17.83 -22.40 5.88
CA ARG A 443 -18.78 -21.39 6.41
C ARG A 443 -19.22 -20.41 5.32
N MET A 444 -18.27 -19.89 4.54
CA MET A 444 -18.53 -18.91 3.47
C MET A 444 -19.38 -19.47 2.34
N LYS A 445 -19.09 -20.69 1.90
CA LYS A 445 -19.90 -21.39 0.89
C LYS A 445 -21.35 -21.56 1.32
N ARG A 446 -21.59 -22.07 2.53
CA ARG A 446 -22.96 -22.25 3.04
C ARG A 446 -23.72 -20.94 3.14
N ALA A 447 -23.04 -19.88 3.55
CA ALA A 447 -23.68 -18.61 3.78
C ALA A 447 -23.99 -17.84 2.49
N THR A 448 -23.10 -17.88 1.49
CA THR A 448 -23.38 -17.32 0.16
C THR A 448 -24.54 -18.05 -0.54
N GLN A 449 -24.63 -19.39 -0.41
CA GLN A 449 -25.77 -20.17 -0.88
C GLN A 449 -27.09 -19.80 -0.18
N ARG A 450 -27.02 -19.57 1.14
CA ARG A 450 -28.20 -19.16 1.93
C ARG A 450 -28.62 -17.72 1.59
N LEU A 451 -27.67 -16.81 1.40
CA LEU A 451 -27.92 -15.45 0.91
C LEU A 451 -28.65 -15.49 -0.43
N LYS A 452 -28.13 -16.24 -1.40
CA LYS A 452 -28.78 -16.43 -2.71
C LYS A 452 -30.23 -16.88 -2.56
N SER A 453 -30.45 -17.95 -1.79
CA SER A 453 -31.79 -18.52 -1.57
C SER A 453 -32.74 -17.49 -0.94
N LEU A 454 -32.26 -16.74 0.05
CA LEU A 454 -33.03 -15.69 0.72
C LEU A 454 -33.41 -14.56 -0.24
N CYS A 455 -32.47 -14.08 -1.05
CA CYS A 455 -32.70 -13.02 -2.03
C CYS A 455 -33.73 -13.45 -3.09
N GLU A 456 -33.57 -14.66 -3.66
CA GLU A 456 -34.47 -15.18 -4.70
C GLU A 456 -35.89 -15.41 -4.15
N GLN A 457 -36.03 -15.89 -2.91
CA GLN A 457 -37.32 -16.04 -2.25
C GLN A 457 -38.00 -14.70 -1.98
N ARG A 458 -37.26 -13.72 -1.42
CA ARG A 458 -37.81 -12.37 -1.16
C ARG A 458 -38.18 -11.63 -2.44
N SER A 459 -37.47 -11.87 -3.54
CA SER A 459 -37.81 -11.30 -4.85
C SER A 459 -39.08 -11.88 -5.47
N GLN A 460 -39.49 -13.10 -5.07
CA GLN A 460 -40.69 -13.78 -5.57
C GLN A 460 -41.91 -13.57 -4.67
N ALA A 461 -41.73 -13.01 -3.47
CA ALA A 461 -42.83 -12.74 -2.54
C ALA A 461 -43.72 -11.61 -3.10
N PRO A 462 -45.06 -11.77 -3.15
CA PRO A 462 -45.96 -10.70 -3.58
C PRO A 462 -45.86 -9.50 -2.62
N LEU A 463 -45.83 -8.29 -3.19
CA LEU A 463 -45.87 -7.04 -2.41
C LEU A 463 -47.05 -7.07 -1.44
N PRO A 464 -46.87 -6.68 -0.15
CA PRO A 464 -47.99 -6.64 0.78
C PRO A 464 -49.08 -5.72 0.24
N SER A 465 -50.28 -6.26 0.10
CA SER A 465 -51.47 -5.51 -0.31
C SER A 465 -51.66 -4.34 0.64
N THR A 466 -51.53 -3.12 0.14
CA THR A 466 -51.94 -1.91 0.84
C THR A 466 -53.45 -2.00 1.10
N HIS A 467 -53.82 -2.43 2.30
CA HIS A 467 -55.18 -2.27 2.79
C HIS A 467 -55.43 -0.76 2.94
N HIS A 468 -56.00 -0.15 1.91
CA HIS A 468 -56.82 1.05 2.10
C HIS A 468 -58.07 0.62 2.89
N GLY A 469 -57.97 0.73 4.21
CA GLY A 469 -59.12 0.78 5.09
C GLY A 469 -59.83 2.12 4.89
N ALA A 470 -60.83 2.12 4.02
CA ALA A 470 -61.93 3.07 4.08
C ALA A 470 -63.01 2.46 4.98
N ALA A 471 -63.20 3.04 6.16
CA ALA A 471 -64.46 3.14 6.89
C ALA A 471 -64.29 4.15 8.03
#